data_AF-A0A8S3WU35-F1
#
_entry.id   AF-A0A8S3WU35-F1
#
_cell.length_a   1.000
_cell.length_b   1.000
_cell.length_c   1.000
_cell.angle_alpha   90.00
_cell.angle_beta   90.00
_cell.angle_gamma   90.00
#
_symmetry.space_group_name_H-M   'P 1'
#
loop_
_entity.id
_entity.type
_entity.pdbx_description
1 polymer ?
#
loop_
_entity_poly.entity_id
_entity_poly.type
_entity_poly.pdbx_seq_one_letter_code
_entity_poly.pdbx_strand_id
1 'polypeptide(L)'
;MSHTVTIMRTTTTSSSNAMFVNSGYLGTLPGLLKLAQLLLGAACVGVVGYYLEPGFYRYNGQKPELFYFLVSVACLVGTFCLLTSCLVSLTTATMISKTVYEVIYHGVAFILYLAAGLTLIIEVNHQKSSYRNDYDPYLAAAVMGLVMAGLYLLSTFLANRTYRVNKTMTRGPTIVRVAPTTGDSGRGIKCCCCRCCECLNLGYLTSQHGIIKLSEAMLGGLCQSLLVKYGMTEASAMGSAFHGFLTTASACLLTTSLLITCYVLSSNSQHLIRQSIFECVFNSVACFMYLSASSYMGIAVNIYLYPRYSLISMYAAYPAMTAVYYIGVIVGILHGADAYISYKYHKGIR
;
A
#
# COMPACT_ATOMS: atom_id res chain seq x y z
N MET A 1 -20.37 -52.30 22.47
CA MET A 1 -19.15 -52.05 21.67
C MET A 1 -18.97 -50.56 21.51
N SER A 2 -18.01 -49.96 22.20
CA SER A 2 -17.70 -48.53 22.14
C SER A 2 -16.80 -48.26 20.93
N HIS A 3 -17.33 -47.56 19.93
CA HIS A 3 -16.54 -47.08 18.79
C HIS A 3 -15.58 -45.98 19.25
N THR A 4 -14.31 -46.34 19.44
CA THR A 4 -13.23 -45.37 19.65
C THR A 4 -12.91 -44.70 18.33
N VAL A 5 -13.35 -43.46 18.15
CA VAL A 5 -13.01 -42.64 16.98
C VAL A 5 -11.56 -42.17 17.11
N THR A 6 -10.66 -42.77 16.35
CA THR A 6 -9.27 -42.31 16.26
C THR A 6 -9.24 -41.06 15.37
N ILE A 7 -9.21 -39.88 15.99
CA ILE A 7 -8.98 -38.62 15.27
C ILE A 7 -7.50 -38.59 14.87
N MET A 8 -7.19 -38.93 13.62
CA MET A 8 -5.86 -38.73 13.06
C MET A 8 -5.59 -37.24 12.95
N ARG A 9 -4.86 -36.70 13.93
CA ARG A 9 -4.37 -35.33 13.90
C ARG A 9 -3.07 -35.34 13.07
N THR A 10 -3.15 -34.97 11.80
CA THR A 10 -1.97 -34.84 10.93
C THR A 10 -1.12 -33.68 11.42
N THR A 11 -0.19 -33.95 12.34
CA THR A 11 0.86 -33.00 12.70
C THR A 11 1.94 -33.07 11.63
N THR A 12 1.92 -32.12 10.70
CA THR A 12 3.04 -31.92 9.77
C THR A 12 4.24 -31.42 10.57
N THR A 13 5.19 -32.32 10.85
CA THR A 13 6.49 -31.97 11.43
C THR A 13 7.34 -31.33 10.34
N SER A 14 7.38 -30.00 10.30
CA SER A 14 8.28 -29.26 9.41
C SER A 14 9.72 -29.31 9.97
N SER A 15 10.51 -30.30 9.56
CA SER A 15 11.95 -30.32 9.79
C SER A 15 12.68 -29.67 8.59
N SER A 16 13.39 -28.57 8.88
CA SER A 16 14.58 -28.01 8.19
C SER A 16 14.54 -27.66 6.69
N ASN A 17 14.75 -26.36 6.43
CA ASN A 17 15.53 -25.73 5.34
C ASN A 17 15.02 -25.67 3.88
N ALA A 18 13.84 -26.20 3.54
CA ALA A 18 13.25 -25.93 2.22
C ALA A 18 12.32 -24.71 2.28
N MET A 19 12.65 -23.63 1.57
CA MET A 19 11.71 -22.55 1.28
C MET A 19 10.60 -23.13 0.38
N PHE A 20 9.47 -23.52 0.98
CA PHE A 20 8.31 -23.96 0.23
C PHE A 20 7.63 -22.77 -0.44
N VAL A 21 7.96 -22.53 -1.71
CA VAL A 21 7.20 -21.60 -2.55
C VAL A 21 5.83 -22.21 -2.83
N ASN A 22 4.76 -21.51 -2.48
CA ASN A 22 3.38 -21.93 -2.68
C ASN A 22 2.97 -21.74 -4.16
N SER A 23 3.54 -22.56 -5.05
CA SER A 23 3.19 -22.57 -6.47
C SER A 23 1.71 -22.86 -6.71
N GLY A 24 1.07 -23.60 -5.81
CA GLY A 24 -0.37 -23.88 -5.83
C GLY A 24 -1.25 -22.62 -5.72
N TYR A 25 -0.76 -21.55 -5.08
CA TYR A 25 -1.52 -20.29 -4.99
C TYR A 25 -1.75 -19.65 -6.37
N LEU A 26 -0.78 -19.75 -7.28
CA LEU A 26 -0.90 -19.22 -8.65
C LEU A 26 -1.90 -20.01 -9.51
N GLY A 27 -2.28 -21.22 -9.10
CA GLY A 27 -3.36 -21.97 -9.74
C GLY A 27 -4.76 -21.56 -9.27
N THR A 28 -4.86 -20.75 -8.20
CA THR A 28 -6.15 -20.30 -7.68
C THR A 28 -6.64 -19.06 -8.41
N LEU A 29 -7.97 -18.90 -8.55
CA LEU A 29 -8.57 -17.71 -9.17
C LEU A 29 -8.11 -16.39 -8.52
N PRO A 30 -8.05 -16.25 -7.17
CA PRO A 30 -7.53 -15.03 -6.54
C PRO A 30 -6.03 -14.81 -6.79
N GLY A 31 -5.24 -15.87 -6.92
CA GLY A 31 -3.81 -15.79 -7.24
C GLY A 31 -3.57 -15.33 -8.67
N LEU A 32 -4.29 -15.90 -9.65
CA LEU A 32 -4.24 -15.49 -11.06
C LEU A 32 -4.64 -14.03 -11.24
N LEU A 33 -5.69 -13.57 -10.54
CA LEU A 33 -6.11 -12.18 -10.60
C LEU A 33 -5.04 -11.22 -10.05
N LYS A 34 -4.41 -11.54 -8.93
CA LYS A 34 -3.30 -10.72 -8.39
C LYS A 34 -2.08 -10.73 -9.32
N LEU A 35 -1.78 -11.86 -9.96
CA LEU A 35 -0.71 -11.94 -10.95
C LEU A 35 -1.01 -11.08 -12.18
N ALA A 36 -2.24 -11.16 -12.71
CA ALA A 36 -2.66 -10.33 -13.83
C ALA A 36 -2.61 -8.83 -13.49
N GLN A 37 -3.09 -8.45 -12.29
CA GLN A 37 -2.98 -7.09 -11.77
C GLN A 37 -1.52 -6.62 -11.65
N LEU A 38 -0.62 -7.50 -11.19
CA LEU A 38 0.80 -7.18 -11.09
C LEU A 38 1.44 -6.94 -12.47
N LEU A 39 1.20 -7.84 -13.43
CA LEU A 39 1.79 -7.75 -14.77
C LEU A 39 1.25 -6.54 -15.55
N LEU A 40 -0.06 -6.32 -15.53
CA LEU A 40 -0.68 -5.15 -16.15
C LEU A 40 -0.27 -3.86 -15.45
N GLY A 41 -0.19 -3.85 -14.11
CA GLY A 41 0.31 -2.72 -13.34
C GLY A 41 1.75 -2.35 -13.71
N ALA A 42 2.63 -3.35 -13.87
CA ALA A 42 4.00 -3.15 -14.31
C ALA A 42 4.06 -2.56 -15.73
N ALA A 43 3.21 -3.04 -16.64
CA ALA A 43 3.08 -2.47 -17.98
C ALA A 43 2.60 -1.01 -17.95
N CYS A 44 1.62 -0.67 -17.09
CA CYS A 44 1.12 0.70 -16.92
C CYS A 44 2.22 1.64 -16.40
N VAL A 45 2.97 1.21 -15.38
CA VAL A 45 4.11 1.97 -14.84
C VAL A 45 5.22 2.12 -15.89
N GLY A 46 5.51 1.07 -16.65
CA GLY A 46 6.54 1.11 -17.70
C GLY A 46 6.20 2.06 -18.84
N VAL A 47 4.96 2.00 -19.35
CA VAL A 47 4.52 2.92 -20.42
C VAL A 47 4.55 4.36 -19.91
N VAL A 48 3.84 4.66 -18.82
CA VAL A 48 3.77 6.06 -18.35
C VAL A 48 5.15 6.56 -17.91
N GLY A 49 5.94 5.75 -17.21
CA GLY A 49 7.29 6.14 -16.77
C GLY A 49 8.23 6.46 -17.93
N TYR A 50 8.14 5.74 -19.05
CA TYR A 50 8.97 6.01 -20.24
C TYR A 50 8.60 7.33 -20.92
N TYR A 51 7.31 7.63 -21.02
CA TYR A 51 6.83 8.85 -21.68
C TYR A 51 6.77 10.07 -20.74
N LEU A 52 6.89 9.88 -19.42
CA LEU A 52 6.91 10.96 -18.42
C LEU A 52 8.22 11.77 -18.47
N GLU A 53 9.30 11.20 -19.02
CA GLU A 53 10.63 11.81 -18.98
C GLU A 53 10.68 13.05 -19.90
N PRO A 54 10.91 14.27 -19.36
CA PRO A 54 10.61 15.48 -20.10
C PRO A 54 11.72 15.86 -21.09
N GLY A 55 11.40 15.84 -22.38
CA GLY A 55 12.00 16.75 -23.35
C GLY A 55 11.49 18.18 -23.11
N PHE A 56 12.19 18.96 -22.28
CA PHE A 56 12.20 20.42 -22.07
C PHE A 56 10.91 21.31 -22.10
N TYR A 57 9.73 20.87 -22.54
CA TYR A 57 8.64 21.78 -22.94
C TYR A 57 7.25 21.58 -22.32
N ARG A 58 6.98 20.58 -21.45
CA ARG A 58 5.58 20.22 -21.10
C ARG A 58 5.18 20.10 -19.63
N TYR A 59 6.02 20.49 -18.68
CA TYR A 59 5.73 20.20 -17.27
C TYR A 59 4.55 20.99 -16.65
N ASN A 60 4.12 22.10 -17.25
CA ASN A 60 3.03 22.92 -16.72
C ASN A 60 1.61 22.30 -16.90
N GLY A 61 1.48 21.19 -17.62
CA GLY A 61 0.19 20.53 -17.91
C GLY A 61 0.02 19.06 -17.44
N GLN A 62 1.06 18.40 -16.92
CA GLN A 62 1.10 16.94 -16.70
C GLN A 62 0.47 16.46 -15.37
N LYS A 63 -0.50 17.20 -14.81
CA LYS A 63 -1.17 16.81 -13.55
C LYS A 63 -1.85 15.43 -13.60
N PRO A 64 -2.58 15.04 -14.66
CA PRO A 64 -3.27 13.75 -14.70
C PRO A 64 -2.33 12.55 -14.97
N GLU A 65 -1.28 12.74 -15.76
CA GLU A 65 -0.25 11.72 -15.99
C GLU A 65 0.42 11.33 -14.68
N LEU A 66 0.81 12.33 -13.89
CA LEU A 66 1.49 12.14 -12.62
C LEU A 66 0.56 11.51 -11.58
N PHE A 67 -0.72 11.88 -11.56
CA PHE A 67 -1.72 11.21 -10.72
C PHE A 67 -1.87 9.73 -11.08
N TYR A 68 -1.99 9.42 -12.37
CA TYR A 68 -2.07 8.05 -12.86
C TYR A 68 -0.81 7.23 -12.52
N PHE A 69 0.37 7.85 -12.69
CA PHE A 69 1.65 7.22 -12.38
C PHE A 69 1.76 6.87 -10.88
N LEU A 70 1.38 7.79 -10.00
CA LEU A 70 1.37 7.56 -8.54
C LEU A 70 0.43 6.43 -8.15
N VAL A 71 -0.80 6.42 -8.67
CA VAL A 71 -1.79 5.35 -8.41
C VAL A 71 -1.25 4.00 -8.90
N SER A 72 -0.65 3.98 -10.10
CA SER A 72 -0.13 2.76 -10.71
C SER A 72 1.00 2.15 -9.89
N VAL A 73 1.99 2.96 -9.49
CA VAL A 73 3.11 2.48 -8.65
C VAL A 73 2.62 2.07 -7.26
N ALA A 74 1.73 2.85 -6.63
CA ALA A 74 1.21 2.52 -5.31
C ALA A 74 0.48 1.17 -5.29
N CYS A 75 -0.37 0.92 -6.29
CA CYS A 75 -1.07 -0.35 -6.41
C CYS A 75 -0.13 -1.49 -6.82
N LEU A 76 0.87 -1.24 -7.68
CA LEU A 76 1.88 -2.22 -8.07
C LEU A 76 2.66 -2.72 -6.85
N VAL A 77 3.19 -1.82 -6.04
CA VAL A 77 3.96 -2.15 -4.82
C VAL A 77 3.07 -2.91 -3.82
N GLY A 78 1.84 -2.44 -3.59
CA GLY A 78 0.89 -3.11 -2.70
C GLY A 78 0.56 -4.53 -3.17
N THR A 79 0.27 -4.71 -4.45
CA THR A 79 -0.07 -6.02 -5.05
C THR A 79 1.14 -6.95 -5.04
N PHE A 80 2.33 -6.42 -5.32
CA PHE A 80 3.60 -7.15 -5.22
C PHE A 80 3.85 -7.67 -3.81
N CYS A 81 3.70 -6.83 -2.79
CA CYS A 81 3.88 -7.23 -1.40
C CYS A 81 2.84 -8.30 -1.00
N LEU A 82 1.58 -8.13 -1.41
CA LEU A 82 0.52 -9.10 -1.12
C LEU A 82 0.77 -10.45 -1.79
N LEU A 83 1.09 -10.46 -3.08
CA LEU A 83 1.36 -11.68 -3.84
C LEU A 83 2.58 -12.40 -3.28
N THR A 84 3.70 -11.69 -3.08
CA THR A 84 4.93 -12.24 -2.52
C THR A 84 4.68 -12.87 -1.16
N SER A 85 3.91 -12.21 -0.30
CA SER A 85 3.56 -12.73 1.03
C SER A 85 2.73 -14.02 0.97
N CYS A 86 1.84 -14.14 -0.03
CA CYS A 86 1.04 -15.35 -0.25
C CYS A 86 1.85 -16.51 -0.88
N LEU A 87 2.87 -16.19 -1.68
CA LEU A 87 3.78 -17.16 -2.29
C LEU A 87 4.79 -17.72 -1.30
N VAL A 88 5.35 -16.87 -0.43
CA VAL A 88 6.35 -17.26 0.55
C VAL A 88 5.74 -17.99 1.75
N SER A 89 4.45 -17.78 2.06
CA SER A 89 3.80 -18.36 3.23
C SER A 89 2.37 -18.83 2.95
N LEU A 90 2.15 -20.15 3.06
CA LEU A 90 0.84 -20.77 2.89
C LEU A 90 -0.14 -20.36 4.01
N THR A 91 0.35 -20.17 5.24
CA THR A 91 -0.48 -19.67 6.35
C THR A 91 -0.96 -18.25 6.07
N THR A 92 -0.10 -17.40 5.51
CA THR A 92 -0.44 -16.01 5.16
C THR A 92 -1.57 -15.92 4.15
N ALA A 93 -1.57 -16.75 3.11
CA ALA A 93 -2.66 -16.79 2.12
C ALA A 93 -4.02 -17.09 2.79
N THR A 94 -4.05 -18.02 3.77
CA THR A 94 -5.29 -18.35 4.49
C THR A 94 -5.72 -17.26 5.48
N MET A 95 -4.77 -16.59 6.14
CA MET A 95 -5.06 -15.54 7.12
C MET A 95 -5.58 -14.28 6.44
N ILE A 96 -4.94 -13.82 5.36
CA ILE A 96 -5.33 -12.61 4.62
C ILE A 96 -6.75 -12.74 4.06
N SER A 97 -7.13 -13.90 3.50
CA SER A 97 -8.48 -14.13 2.96
C SER A 97 -9.62 -14.02 3.98
N LYS A 98 -9.30 -14.02 5.28
CA LYS A 98 -10.25 -13.83 6.39
C LYS A 98 -10.29 -12.38 6.88
N THR A 99 -9.43 -11.51 6.37
CA THR A 99 -9.31 -10.11 6.81
C THR A 99 -10.20 -9.19 5.97
N VAL A 100 -10.56 -8.06 6.57
CA VAL A 100 -11.24 -6.96 5.84
C VAL A 100 -10.26 -6.22 4.93
N TYR A 101 -8.95 -6.36 5.17
CA TYR A 101 -7.89 -5.67 4.42
C TYR A 101 -7.95 -5.97 2.93
N GLU A 102 -8.10 -7.24 2.52
CA GLU A 102 -8.15 -7.61 1.10
C GLU A 102 -9.32 -6.92 0.36
N VAL A 103 -10.47 -6.79 1.02
CA VAL A 103 -11.65 -6.10 0.48
C VAL A 103 -11.40 -4.58 0.39
N ILE A 104 -10.87 -3.97 1.44
CA ILE A 104 -10.57 -2.53 1.47
C ILE A 104 -9.51 -2.17 0.43
N TYR A 105 -8.42 -2.95 0.37
CA TYR A 105 -7.32 -2.74 -0.56
C TYR A 105 -7.80 -2.78 -2.03
N HIS A 106 -8.49 -3.86 -2.43
CA HIS A 106 -8.99 -3.97 -3.80
C HIS A 106 -10.07 -2.93 -4.11
N GLY A 107 -10.94 -2.59 -3.14
CA GLY A 107 -11.97 -1.58 -3.32
C GLY A 107 -11.40 -0.17 -3.51
N VAL A 108 -10.40 0.21 -2.71
CA VAL A 108 -9.70 1.49 -2.85
C VAL A 108 -8.90 1.53 -4.15
N ALA A 109 -8.20 0.45 -4.50
CA ALA A 109 -7.47 0.36 -5.77
C ALA A 109 -8.42 0.49 -6.98
N PHE A 110 -9.61 -0.11 -6.93
CA PHE A 110 -10.64 0.06 -7.96
C PHE A 110 -11.03 1.54 -8.13
N ILE A 111 -11.37 2.23 -7.04
CA ILE A 111 -11.79 3.64 -7.08
C ILE A 111 -10.66 4.52 -7.62
N LEU A 112 -9.43 4.33 -7.14
CA LEU A 112 -8.27 5.11 -7.56
C LEU A 112 -7.93 4.89 -9.04
N TYR A 113 -7.91 3.65 -9.53
CA TYR A 113 -7.66 3.37 -10.94
C TYR A 113 -8.78 3.87 -11.85
N LEU A 114 -10.05 3.77 -11.42
CA LEU A 114 -11.17 4.31 -12.17
C LEU A 114 -11.05 5.84 -12.29
N ALA A 115 -10.77 6.52 -11.18
CA ALA A 115 -10.56 7.97 -11.18
C ALA A 115 -9.36 8.36 -12.05
N ALA A 116 -8.20 7.72 -11.86
CA ALA A 116 -6.98 8.01 -12.61
C ALA A 116 -7.14 7.74 -14.12
N GLY A 117 -7.70 6.59 -14.50
CA GLY A 117 -7.95 6.23 -15.89
C GLY A 117 -8.93 7.17 -16.59
N LEU A 118 -10.02 7.56 -15.91
CA LEU A 118 -10.97 8.54 -16.42
C LEU A 118 -10.34 9.94 -16.56
N THR A 119 -9.55 10.39 -15.58
CA THR A 119 -8.89 11.70 -15.71
C THR A 119 -7.88 11.72 -16.86
N LEU A 120 -7.12 10.64 -17.05
CA LEU A 120 -6.11 10.56 -18.11
C LEU A 120 -6.77 10.50 -19.50
N ILE A 121 -7.82 9.70 -19.69
CA ILE A 121 -8.51 9.62 -20.99
C ILE A 121 -9.17 10.95 -21.38
N ILE A 122 -9.76 11.66 -20.41
CA ILE A 122 -10.38 12.97 -20.64
C ILE A 122 -9.32 13.98 -21.07
N GLU A 123 -8.18 14.03 -20.38
CA GLU A 123 -7.12 15.00 -20.69
C GLU A 123 -6.50 14.74 -22.07
N VAL A 124 -6.15 13.48 -22.34
CA VAL A 124 -5.53 13.07 -23.62
C VAL A 124 -6.45 13.39 -24.79
N ASN A 125 -7.77 13.21 -24.62
CA ASN A 125 -8.75 13.51 -25.65
C ASN A 125 -9.02 15.02 -25.79
N HIS A 126 -9.05 15.76 -24.68
CA HIS A 126 -9.25 17.21 -24.68
C HIS A 126 -8.07 17.95 -25.34
N GLN A 127 -6.84 17.53 -25.04
CA GLN A 127 -5.62 18.13 -25.57
C GLN A 127 -5.06 17.36 -26.77
N LYS A 128 -5.91 16.80 -27.64
CA LYS A 128 -5.49 15.97 -28.78
C LYS A 128 -4.40 16.62 -29.66
N SER A 129 -4.45 17.95 -29.85
CA SER A 129 -3.43 18.68 -30.62
C SER A 129 -2.08 18.78 -29.89
N SER A 130 -2.08 18.79 -28.57
CA SER A 130 -0.86 18.79 -27.75
C SER A 130 -0.24 17.39 -27.79
N TYR A 131 -1.02 16.34 -27.54
CA TYR A 131 -0.52 14.96 -27.51
C TYR A 131 -0.20 14.35 -28.88
N ARG A 132 -0.09 15.11 -29.98
CA ARG A 132 -0.04 14.57 -31.35
C ARG A 132 0.96 13.43 -31.59
N ASN A 133 2.11 13.42 -30.93
CA ASN A 133 3.12 12.34 -31.05
C ASN A 133 3.02 11.27 -29.94
N ASP A 134 2.41 11.60 -28.79
CA ASP A 134 2.33 10.73 -27.61
C ASP A 134 0.89 10.29 -27.29
N TYR A 135 -0.06 10.59 -28.18
CA TYR A 135 -1.48 10.36 -27.98
C TYR A 135 -1.79 8.87 -27.83
N ASP A 136 -1.24 8.06 -28.74
CA ASP A 136 -1.46 6.61 -28.76
C ASP A 136 -0.96 5.91 -27.47
N PRO A 137 0.27 6.14 -26.97
CA PRO A 137 0.74 5.50 -25.75
C PRO A 137 -0.03 5.96 -24.49
N TYR A 138 -0.34 7.25 -24.35
CA TYR A 138 -1.11 7.73 -23.20
C TYR A 138 -2.56 7.28 -23.22
N LEU A 139 -3.19 7.19 -24.41
CA LEU A 139 -4.52 6.61 -24.56
C LEU A 139 -4.51 5.12 -24.21
N ALA A 140 -3.51 4.37 -24.67
CA ALA A 140 -3.34 2.96 -24.32
C ALA A 140 -3.18 2.77 -22.81
N ALA A 141 -2.35 3.60 -22.15
CA ALA A 141 -2.21 3.59 -20.69
C ALA A 141 -3.54 3.86 -19.97
N ALA A 142 -4.32 4.85 -20.42
CA ALA A 142 -5.62 5.15 -19.85
C ALA A 142 -6.60 3.96 -19.97
N VAL A 143 -6.65 3.31 -21.14
CA VAL A 143 -7.48 2.11 -21.36
C VAL A 143 -7.02 0.95 -20.48
N MET A 144 -5.72 0.69 -20.38
CA MET A 144 -5.17 -0.33 -19.48
C MET A 144 -5.53 -0.04 -18.01
N GLY A 145 -5.56 1.24 -17.61
CA GLY A 145 -6.01 1.65 -16.28
C GLY A 145 -7.48 1.34 -16.01
N LEU A 146 -8.37 1.51 -17.00
CA LEU A 146 -9.77 1.12 -16.89
C LEU A 146 -9.95 -0.40 -16.81
N VAL A 147 -9.15 -1.16 -17.57
CA VAL A 147 -9.11 -2.63 -17.47
C VAL A 147 -8.64 -3.05 -16.08
N MET A 148 -7.61 -2.39 -15.53
CA MET A 148 -7.14 -2.61 -14.17
C MET A 148 -8.22 -2.31 -13.12
N ALA A 149 -8.99 -1.23 -13.29
CA ALA A 149 -10.15 -0.96 -12.44
C ALA A 149 -11.16 -2.13 -12.47
N GLY A 150 -11.48 -2.66 -13.65
CA GLY A 150 -12.33 -3.84 -13.80
C GLY A 150 -11.80 -5.08 -13.07
N LEU A 151 -10.49 -5.35 -13.17
CA LEU A 151 -9.85 -6.45 -12.46
C LEU A 151 -9.87 -6.26 -10.93
N TYR A 152 -9.64 -5.04 -10.44
CA TYR A 152 -9.76 -4.74 -9.02
C TYR A 152 -11.20 -4.84 -8.51
N LEU A 153 -12.19 -4.47 -9.32
CA LEU A 153 -13.61 -4.64 -8.99
C LEU A 153 -13.98 -6.12 -8.85
N LEU A 154 -13.56 -6.96 -9.80
CA LEU A 154 -13.77 -8.41 -9.74
C LEU A 154 -13.09 -9.02 -8.50
N SER A 155 -11.85 -8.63 -8.22
CA SER A 155 -11.13 -9.07 -7.02
C SER A 155 -11.83 -8.61 -5.73
N THR A 156 -12.38 -7.40 -5.70
CA THR A 156 -13.18 -6.90 -4.56
C THR A 156 -14.42 -7.74 -4.33
N PHE A 157 -15.14 -8.10 -5.40
CA PHE A 157 -16.34 -8.94 -5.32
C PHE A 157 -16.00 -10.34 -4.77
N LEU A 158 -14.94 -10.98 -5.29
CA LEU A 158 -14.49 -12.29 -4.83
C LEU A 158 -13.98 -12.27 -3.39
N ALA A 159 -13.22 -11.24 -3.01
CA ALA A 159 -12.75 -11.03 -1.65
C ALA A 159 -13.93 -10.84 -0.69
N ASN A 160 -14.94 -10.04 -1.06
CA ASN A 160 -16.12 -9.82 -0.24
C ASN A 160 -16.94 -11.12 -0.07
N ARG A 161 -17.11 -11.90 -1.15
CA ARG A 161 -17.77 -13.22 -1.06
C ARG A 161 -17.04 -14.15 -0.09
N THR A 162 -15.72 -14.24 -0.21
CA THR A 162 -14.88 -15.10 0.65
C THR A 162 -14.94 -14.64 2.10
N TYR A 163 -14.80 -13.34 2.33
CA TYR A 163 -14.90 -12.73 3.67
C TYR A 163 -16.26 -13.01 4.33
N ARG A 164 -17.37 -12.86 3.59
CA ARG A 164 -18.72 -13.13 4.10
C ARG A 164 -18.93 -14.60 4.43
N VAL A 165 -18.51 -15.52 3.56
CA VAL A 165 -18.62 -16.97 3.81
C VAL A 165 -17.85 -17.40 5.06
N ASN A 166 -16.62 -16.90 5.23
CA ASN A 166 -15.80 -17.17 6.42
C ASN A 166 -16.43 -16.63 7.71
N LYS A 167 -17.10 -15.48 7.64
CA LYS A 167 -17.85 -14.90 8.77
C LYS A 167 -19.10 -15.70 9.13
N THR A 168 -19.75 -16.34 8.15
CA THR A 168 -20.91 -17.22 8.41
C THR A 168 -20.51 -18.57 8.99
N MET A 169 -19.36 -19.15 8.62
CA MET A 169 -18.89 -20.42 9.17
C MET A 169 -18.44 -20.34 10.64
N THR A 170 -17.99 -19.17 11.10
CA THR A 170 -17.65 -18.94 12.52
C THR A 170 -18.87 -18.71 13.41
N ARG A 171 -20.07 -18.55 12.82
CA ARG A 171 -21.36 -18.55 13.52
C ARG A 171 -21.97 -19.96 13.49
N GLY A 172 -21.33 -20.90 14.20
CA GLY A 172 -22.03 -22.09 14.71
C GLY A 172 -23.15 -21.68 15.68
N PRO A 173 -24.05 -22.60 16.09
CA PRO A 173 -25.31 -22.27 16.76
C PRO A 173 -25.04 -21.33 17.94
N THR A 174 -25.78 -20.23 17.94
CA THR A 174 -25.64 -19.11 18.87
C THR A 174 -25.91 -19.59 20.31
N ILE A 175 -24.89 -20.07 21.02
CA ILE A 175 -24.95 -20.15 22.48
C ILE A 175 -24.78 -18.71 22.97
N VAL A 176 -25.91 -18.06 23.22
CA VAL A 176 -25.98 -16.76 23.89
C VAL A 176 -25.49 -16.94 25.32
N ARG A 177 -24.18 -16.87 25.54
CA ARG A 177 -23.64 -16.59 26.86
C ARG A 177 -23.76 -15.09 27.07
N VAL A 178 -24.82 -14.69 27.77
CA VAL A 178 -24.87 -13.37 28.42
C VAL A 178 -23.80 -13.37 29.50
N ALA A 179 -22.63 -12.81 29.21
CA ALA A 179 -21.66 -12.50 30.24
C ALA A 179 -22.15 -11.26 31.01
N PRO A 180 -22.12 -11.24 32.35
CA PRO A 180 -22.47 -10.06 33.12
C PRO A 180 -21.48 -8.95 32.80
N THR A 181 -22.03 -7.76 32.61
CA THR A 181 -21.35 -6.50 32.34
C THR A 181 -20.31 -6.18 33.43
N THR A 182 -19.04 -6.22 33.06
CA THR A 182 -17.95 -5.57 33.81
C THR A 182 -17.14 -4.70 32.84
N GLY A 183 -17.37 -3.38 32.93
CA GLY A 183 -16.52 -2.26 32.50
C GLY A 183 -15.62 -2.41 31.26
N ASP A 184 -16.18 -2.33 30.05
CA ASP A 184 -15.38 -2.11 28.82
C ASP A 184 -15.38 -0.60 28.47
N SER A 185 -14.48 0.14 29.11
CA SER A 185 -14.33 1.60 29.01
C SER A 185 -13.55 2.07 27.77
N GLY A 186 -13.43 1.27 26.71
CA GLY A 186 -12.51 1.55 25.58
C GLY A 186 -13.07 1.56 24.14
N ARG A 187 -14.33 1.24 23.89
CA ARG A 187 -14.88 1.15 22.51
C ARG A 187 -15.73 2.37 22.10
N GLY A 188 -15.45 2.91 20.90
CA GLY A 188 -16.21 3.98 20.24
C GLY A 188 -15.70 5.41 20.46
N ILE A 189 -16.08 6.33 19.56
CA ILE A 189 -15.81 7.77 19.68
C ILE A 189 -16.90 8.36 20.59
N LYS A 190 -16.51 9.00 21.71
CA LYS A 190 -17.43 9.81 22.50
C LYS A 190 -17.72 11.10 21.75
N CYS A 191 -18.93 11.26 21.21
CA CYS A 191 -19.38 12.52 20.64
C CYS A 191 -20.62 13.00 21.43
N CYS A 192 -20.42 14.03 22.26
CA CYS A 192 -21.37 14.78 23.11
C CYS A 192 -22.63 14.08 23.68
N CYS A 193 -23.50 13.44 22.90
CA CYS A 193 -24.74 12.81 23.38
C CYS A 193 -24.93 11.34 22.95
N CYS A 194 -24.06 10.78 22.09
CA CYS A 194 -24.14 9.39 21.61
C CYS A 194 -22.72 8.77 21.46
N ARG A 195 -22.57 7.47 21.72
CA ARG A 195 -21.39 6.71 21.26
C ARG A 195 -21.59 6.37 19.79
N CYS A 196 -20.94 7.11 18.90
CA CYS A 196 -20.90 6.76 17.49
C CYS A 196 -19.78 5.74 17.25
N CYS A 197 -20.07 4.71 16.46
CA CYS A 197 -19.10 3.73 15.98
C CYS A 197 -18.44 2.83 17.06
N GLU A 198 -19.24 2.05 17.81
CA GLU A 198 -18.76 1.02 18.75
C GLU A 198 -17.86 -0.06 18.10
N CYS A 199 -17.84 -0.12 16.77
CA CYS A 199 -17.01 -1.01 15.95
C CYS A 199 -15.55 -0.57 15.86
N LEU A 200 -15.21 0.67 16.24
CA LEU A 200 -13.85 1.22 16.08
C LEU A 200 -12.97 0.88 17.28
N ASN A 201 -11.86 0.20 17.02
CA ASN A 201 -10.84 -0.11 18.01
C ASN A 201 -9.85 1.06 18.17
N LEU A 202 -10.31 2.20 18.69
CA LEU A 202 -9.45 3.39 18.86
C LEU A 202 -8.30 3.16 19.84
N GLY A 203 -8.42 2.20 20.76
CA GLY A 203 -7.32 1.77 21.63
C GLY A 203 -6.11 1.22 20.85
N TYR A 204 -6.27 0.87 19.56
CA TYR A 204 -5.12 0.55 18.71
C TYR A 204 -4.20 1.76 18.50
N LEU A 205 -4.76 2.96 18.30
CA LEU A 205 -3.96 4.16 17.98
C LEU A 205 -3.06 4.60 19.13
N THR A 206 -3.42 4.27 20.37
CA THR A 206 -2.61 4.53 21.56
C THR A 206 -1.66 3.38 21.92
N SER A 207 -1.74 2.25 21.21
CA SER A 207 -0.81 1.14 21.40
C SER A 207 0.58 1.47 20.84
N GLN A 208 1.64 0.89 21.41
CA GLN A 208 3.01 1.10 20.94
C GLN A 208 3.16 0.85 19.42
N HIS A 209 2.49 -0.17 18.90
CA HIS A 209 2.49 -0.50 17.48
C HIS A 209 1.67 0.48 16.64
N GLY A 210 0.53 0.94 17.16
CA GLY A 210 -0.27 1.99 16.52
C GLY A 210 0.49 3.30 16.37
N ILE A 211 1.27 3.67 17.40
CA ILE A 211 2.10 4.89 17.38
C ILE A 211 3.20 4.81 16.31
N ILE A 212 3.86 3.65 16.15
CA ILE A 212 4.88 3.46 15.11
C ILE A 212 4.26 3.63 13.72
N LYS A 213 3.12 2.98 13.44
CA LYS A 213 2.45 3.17 12.14
C LYS A 213 1.95 4.58 11.91
N LEU A 214 1.48 5.24 12.97
CA LEU A 214 1.04 6.61 12.88
C LEU A 214 2.23 7.53 12.57
N SER A 215 3.41 7.29 13.16
CA SER A 215 4.62 8.07 12.87
C SER A 215 5.10 7.84 11.43
N GLU A 216 5.06 6.61 10.92
CA GLU A 216 5.33 6.29 9.51
C GLU A 216 4.39 7.07 8.58
N ALA A 217 3.07 7.03 8.85
CA ALA A 217 2.07 7.73 8.05
C ALA A 217 2.23 9.26 8.13
N MET A 218 2.53 9.80 9.30
CA MET A 218 2.73 11.24 9.50
C MET A 218 3.97 11.76 8.79
N LEU A 219 5.12 11.09 8.96
CA LEU A 219 6.37 11.50 8.34
C LEU A 219 6.35 11.28 6.82
N GLY A 220 5.80 10.16 6.35
CA GLY A 220 5.57 9.95 4.92
C GLY A 220 4.63 11.02 4.34
N GLY A 221 3.57 11.39 5.07
CA GLY A 221 2.62 12.43 4.68
C GLY A 221 3.27 13.82 4.59
N LEU A 222 4.20 14.10 5.50
CA LEU A 222 5.02 15.31 5.48
C LEU A 222 5.95 15.31 4.26
N CYS A 223 6.64 14.21 3.97
CA CYS A 223 7.46 14.07 2.76
C CYS A 223 6.63 14.33 1.48
N GLN A 224 5.46 13.67 1.37
CA GLN A 224 4.55 13.85 0.23
C GLN A 224 4.11 15.31 0.09
N SER A 225 3.76 15.97 1.20
CA SER A 225 3.31 17.36 1.20
C SER A 225 4.41 18.33 0.76
N LEU A 226 5.65 18.13 1.24
CA LEU A 226 6.80 18.94 0.83
C LEU A 226 7.14 18.76 -0.65
N LEU A 227 7.10 17.52 -1.17
CA LEU A 227 7.34 17.25 -2.59
C LEU A 227 6.31 17.92 -3.49
N VAL A 228 5.03 17.82 -3.13
CA VAL A 228 3.95 18.42 -3.93
C VAL A 228 4.01 19.95 -3.87
N LYS A 229 4.26 20.53 -2.70
CA LYS A 229 4.24 21.99 -2.51
C LYS A 229 5.49 22.71 -3.02
N TYR A 230 6.67 22.14 -2.79
CA TYR A 230 7.95 22.80 -3.08
C TYR A 230 8.76 22.10 -4.18
N GLY A 231 8.57 20.79 -4.38
CA GLY A 231 9.37 20.01 -5.33
C GLY A 231 8.79 19.96 -6.74
N MET A 232 7.47 20.07 -6.91
CA MET A 232 6.80 19.97 -8.21
C MET A 232 7.26 21.03 -9.22
N THR A 233 7.61 22.24 -8.77
CA THR A 233 8.12 23.31 -9.64
C THR A 233 9.54 23.02 -10.16
N GLU A 234 10.29 22.19 -9.44
CA GLU A 234 11.70 21.86 -9.72
C GLU A 234 11.88 20.40 -10.15
N ALA A 235 10.77 19.70 -10.36
CA ALA A 235 10.76 18.29 -10.72
C ALA A 235 11.48 18.03 -12.06
N SER A 236 11.40 18.98 -13.01
CA SER A 236 12.12 18.89 -14.29
C SER A 236 13.65 18.96 -14.13
N ALA A 237 14.15 19.66 -13.10
CA ALA A 237 15.58 19.75 -12.82
C ALA A 237 16.12 18.51 -12.11
N MET A 238 15.32 17.94 -11.20
CA MET A 238 15.67 16.73 -10.45
C MET A 238 15.41 15.43 -11.24
N GLY A 239 14.52 15.49 -12.24
CA GLY A 239 14.17 14.39 -13.12
C GLY A 239 13.64 13.17 -12.37
N SER A 240 14.13 11.99 -12.74
CA SER A 240 13.70 10.70 -12.21
C SER A 240 13.93 10.54 -10.70
N ALA A 241 14.88 11.26 -10.09
CA ALA A 241 15.09 11.23 -8.64
C ALA A 241 13.87 11.77 -7.87
N PHE A 242 13.25 12.84 -8.39
CA PHE A 242 12.04 13.40 -7.80
C PHE A 242 10.86 12.44 -7.95
N HIS A 243 10.63 11.90 -9.15
CA HIS A 243 9.52 10.96 -9.39
C HIS A 243 9.69 9.64 -8.63
N GLY A 244 10.92 9.14 -8.48
CA GLY A 244 11.22 7.93 -7.70
C GLY A 244 10.91 8.10 -6.22
N PHE A 245 11.28 9.25 -5.63
CA PHE A 245 10.91 9.54 -4.24
C PHE A 245 9.41 9.76 -4.07
N LEU A 246 8.78 10.54 -4.96
CA LEU A 246 7.35 10.85 -4.89
C LEU A 246 6.49 9.59 -4.98
N THR A 247 6.81 8.68 -5.90
CA THR A 247 6.11 7.39 -6.02
C THR A 247 6.32 6.51 -4.81
N THR A 248 7.54 6.43 -4.28
CA THR A 248 7.86 5.70 -3.03
C THR A 248 7.03 6.20 -1.86
N ALA A 249 7.02 7.52 -1.63
CA ALA A 249 6.26 8.13 -0.55
C ALA A 249 4.75 7.85 -0.69
N SER A 250 4.19 8.01 -1.90
CA SER A 250 2.78 7.74 -2.16
C SER A 250 2.39 6.26 -1.96
N ALA A 251 3.23 5.32 -2.40
CA ALA A 251 2.97 3.88 -2.28
C ALA A 251 2.97 3.42 -0.81
N CYS A 252 3.95 3.88 -0.04
CA CYS A 252 4.07 3.54 1.37
C CYS A 252 2.94 4.20 2.17
N LEU A 253 2.62 5.47 1.89
CA LEU A 253 1.51 6.16 2.54
C LEU A 253 0.16 5.49 2.30
N LEU A 254 -0.14 5.13 1.05
CA LEU A 254 -1.39 4.46 0.72
C LEU A 254 -1.47 3.12 1.48
N THR A 255 -0.41 2.32 1.48
CA THR A 255 -0.45 1.01 2.13
C THR A 255 -0.53 1.12 3.65
N THR A 256 0.25 2.01 4.27
CA THR A 256 0.21 2.25 5.73
C THR A 256 -1.14 2.83 6.17
N SER A 257 -1.73 3.75 5.41
CA SER A 257 -3.06 4.27 5.70
C SER A 257 -4.13 3.19 5.62
N LEU A 258 -4.10 2.31 4.61
CA LEU A 258 -5.01 1.17 4.50
C LEU A 258 -4.85 0.17 5.66
N LEU A 259 -3.62 -0.08 6.12
CA LEU A 259 -3.35 -0.89 7.30
C LEU A 259 -3.94 -0.26 8.57
N ILE A 260 -3.71 1.04 8.80
CA ILE A 260 -4.27 1.77 9.94
C ILE A 260 -5.81 1.71 9.90
N THR A 261 -6.41 2.01 8.75
CA THR A 261 -7.87 1.93 8.57
C THR A 261 -8.38 0.52 8.86
N CYS A 262 -7.72 -0.52 8.35
CA CYS A 262 -8.12 -1.90 8.61
C CYS A 262 -8.03 -2.28 10.10
N TYR A 263 -6.98 -1.84 10.79
CA TYR A 263 -6.78 -2.14 12.21
C TYR A 263 -7.76 -1.40 13.12
N VAL A 264 -8.11 -0.17 12.76
CA VAL A 264 -9.14 0.62 13.45
C VAL A 264 -10.53 0.00 13.24
N LEU A 265 -10.83 -0.52 12.04
CA LEU A 265 -12.13 -1.13 11.72
C LEU A 265 -12.32 -2.55 12.28
N SER A 266 -11.24 -3.31 12.50
CA SER A 266 -11.35 -4.72 12.88
C SER A 266 -10.14 -5.24 13.69
N SER A 267 -10.35 -5.50 14.99
CA SER A 267 -9.35 -6.13 15.87
C SER A 267 -8.98 -7.55 15.44
N ASN A 268 -9.91 -8.30 14.87
CA ASN A 268 -9.63 -9.64 14.32
C ASN A 268 -8.70 -9.55 13.11
N SER A 269 -8.93 -8.58 12.22
CA SER A 269 -8.04 -8.37 11.07
C SER A 269 -6.65 -7.96 11.52
N GLN A 270 -6.54 -7.12 12.56
CA GLN A 270 -5.26 -6.76 13.18
C GLN A 270 -4.49 -7.99 13.66
N HIS A 271 -5.13 -8.89 14.41
CA HIS A 271 -4.45 -10.09 14.91
C HIS A 271 -4.01 -11.02 13.77
N LEU A 272 -4.88 -11.24 12.78
CA LEU A 272 -4.59 -12.12 11.64
C LEU A 272 -3.46 -11.58 10.75
N ILE A 273 -3.43 -10.27 10.49
CA ILE A 273 -2.37 -9.65 9.68
C ILE A 273 -1.04 -9.69 10.43
N ARG A 274 -1.02 -9.41 11.74
CA ARG A 274 0.22 -9.46 12.53
C ARG A 274 0.80 -10.87 12.63
N GLN A 275 -0.05 -11.90 12.59
CA GLN A 275 0.41 -13.29 12.50
C GLN A 275 0.92 -13.67 11.11
N SER A 276 0.61 -12.90 10.08
CA SER A 276 1.08 -13.13 8.72
C SER A 276 2.45 -12.49 8.46
N ILE A 277 3.14 -12.93 7.41
CA ILE A 277 4.42 -12.30 7.00
C ILE A 277 4.21 -11.00 6.22
N PHE A 278 2.96 -10.64 5.89
CA PHE A 278 2.65 -9.53 5.00
C PHE A 278 3.22 -8.19 5.49
N GLU A 279 3.01 -7.88 6.76
CA GLU A 279 3.47 -6.64 7.37
C GLU A 279 5.01 -6.56 7.39
N CYS A 280 5.68 -7.68 7.64
CA CYS A 280 7.14 -7.77 7.57
C CYS A 280 7.67 -7.53 6.15
N VAL A 281 7.05 -8.15 5.13
CA VAL A 281 7.43 -8.00 3.73
C VAL A 281 7.21 -6.57 3.26
N PHE A 282 6.03 -6.00 3.52
CA PHE A 282 5.71 -4.63 3.14
C PHE A 282 6.68 -3.64 3.76
N ASN A 283 6.89 -3.69 5.08
CA ASN A 283 7.77 -2.75 5.77
C ASN A 283 9.24 -2.94 5.36
N SER A 284 9.67 -4.15 5.01
CA SER A 284 11.02 -4.39 4.46
C SER A 284 11.17 -3.74 3.09
N VAL A 285 10.19 -3.92 2.19
CA VAL A 285 10.18 -3.28 0.87
C VAL A 285 10.15 -1.75 1.00
N ALA A 286 9.29 -1.22 1.88
CA ALA A 286 9.20 0.22 2.16
C ALA A 286 10.53 0.79 2.67
N CYS A 287 11.21 0.09 3.57
CA CYS A 287 12.55 0.47 4.07
C CYS A 287 13.55 0.61 2.90
N PHE A 288 13.67 -0.42 2.06
CA PHE A 288 14.59 -0.37 0.91
C PHE A 288 14.22 0.71 -0.10
N MET A 289 12.93 0.90 -0.39
CA MET A 289 12.48 1.95 -1.30
C MET A 289 12.78 3.34 -0.75
N TYR A 290 12.48 3.60 0.53
CA TYR A 290 12.77 4.91 1.14
C TYR A 290 14.26 5.20 1.22
N LEU A 291 15.10 4.23 1.62
CA LEU A 291 16.54 4.42 1.70
C LEU A 291 17.14 4.69 0.31
N SER A 292 16.78 3.87 -0.69
CA SER A 292 17.26 4.05 -2.07
C SER A 292 16.79 5.38 -2.69
N ALA A 293 15.50 5.71 -2.55
CA ALA A 293 14.95 6.97 -3.04
C ALA A 293 15.60 8.19 -2.35
N SER A 294 15.83 8.11 -1.03
CA SER A 294 16.47 9.19 -0.28
C SER A 294 17.94 9.39 -0.70
N SER A 295 18.69 8.32 -0.91
CA SER A 295 20.07 8.42 -1.42
C SER A 295 20.11 9.04 -2.81
N TYR A 296 19.22 8.62 -3.72
CA TYR A 296 19.20 9.17 -5.08
C TYR A 296 18.77 10.65 -5.10
N MET A 297 17.74 11.00 -4.33
CA MET A 297 17.27 12.37 -4.17
C MET A 297 18.33 13.27 -3.53
N GLY A 298 19.07 12.78 -2.52
CA GLY A 298 20.14 13.52 -1.87
C GLY A 298 21.24 13.94 -2.84
N ILE A 299 21.64 13.04 -3.75
CA ILE A 299 22.62 13.36 -4.81
C ILE A 299 22.04 14.40 -5.78
N ALA A 300 20.81 14.19 -6.25
CA ALA A 300 20.17 15.10 -7.20
C ALA A 300 20.00 16.52 -6.65
N VAL A 301 19.58 16.67 -5.40
CA VAL A 301 19.41 17.99 -4.76
C VAL A 301 20.74 18.73 -4.63
N ASN A 302 21.81 18.04 -4.25
CA ASN A 302 23.14 18.67 -4.11
C ASN A 302 23.79 19.02 -5.46
N ILE A 303 23.50 18.27 -6.53
CA ILE A 303 24.06 18.59 -7.86
C ILE A 303 23.23 19.70 -8.54
N TYR A 304 21.90 19.61 -8.51
CA TYR A 304 21.04 20.48 -9.31
C TYR A 304 20.51 21.72 -8.56
N LEU A 305 20.13 21.58 -7.29
CA LEU A 305 19.48 22.66 -6.53
C LEU A 305 20.48 23.50 -5.73
N TYR A 306 21.60 22.92 -5.26
CA TYR A 306 22.60 23.66 -4.50
C TYR A 306 23.22 24.84 -5.29
N PRO A 307 23.65 24.68 -6.56
CA PRO A 307 24.20 25.81 -7.32
C PRO A 307 23.17 26.94 -7.49
N ARG A 308 21.88 26.60 -7.68
CA ARG A 308 20.80 27.57 -7.80
C ARG A 308 20.55 28.31 -6.48
N TYR A 309 20.63 27.60 -5.35
CA TYR A 309 20.50 28.19 -4.02
C TYR A 309 21.61 29.22 -3.73
N SER A 310 22.85 28.97 -4.16
CA SER A 310 23.96 29.90 -3.98
C SER A 310 23.85 31.17 -4.83
N LEU A 311 23.09 31.15 -5.93
CA LEU A 311 22.94 32.27 -6.86
C LEU A 311 21.67 33.10 -6.62
N ILE A 312 20.63 32.51 -6.03
CA ILE A 312 19.32 33.13 -5.86
C ILE A 312 19.00 33.27 -4.37
N SER A 313 18.93 34.50 -3.88
CA SER A 313 18.45 34.79 -2.51
C SER A 313 17.01 34.31 -2.33
N MET A 314 16.72 33.64 -1.21
CA MET A 314 15.39 33.12 -0.81
C MET A 314 14.87 31.90 -1.60
N TYR A 315 15.76 31.02 -2.07
CA TYR A 315 15.35 29.79 -2.74
C TYR A 315 14.90 28.68 -1.75
N ALA A 316 13.59 28.62 -1.47
CA ALA A 316 13.00 27.71 -0.48
C ALA A 316 12.93 26.23 -0.91
N ALA A 317 13.07 25.92 -2.21
CA ALA A 317 13.00 24.54 -2.71
C ALA A 317 14.17 23.68 -2.24
N TYR A 318 15.39 24.23 -2.20
CA TYR A 318 16.59 23.53 -1.73
C TYR A 318 16.45 23.02 -0.28
N PRO A 319 16.21 23.87 0.75
CA PRO A 319 16.07 23.38 2.12
C PRO A 319 14.87 22.44 2.30
N ALA A 320 13.79 22.63 1.55
CA ALA A 320 12.63 21.74 1.58
C ALA A 320 12.97 20.34 1.04
N MET A 321 13.63 20.24 -0.12
CA MET A 321 14.03 18.94 -0.69
C MET A 321 15.12 18.26 0.14
N THR A 322 15.99 19.06 0.75
CA THR A 322 16.97 18.58 1.74
C THR A 322 16.27 17.93 2.93
N ALA A 323 15.26 18.58 3.50
CA ALA A 323 14.45 17.99 4.56
C ALA A 323 13.76 16.70 4.12
N VAL A 324 13.23 16.65 2.87
CA VAL A 324 12.54 15.46 2.35
C VAL A 324 13.44 14.23 2.36
N TYR A 325 14.66 14.30 1.83
CA TYR A 325 15.52 13.11 1.79
C TYR A 325 16.03 12.71 3.18
N TYR A 326 16.29 13.67 4.09
CA TYR A 326 16.65 13.32 5.48
C TYR A 326 15.50 12.65 6.22
N ILE A 327 14.28 13.18 6.10
CA ILE A 327 13.09 12.56 6.68
C ILE A 327 12.82 11.21 6.02
N GLY A 328 13.05 11.09 4.71
CA GLY A 328 12.97 9.82 3.99
C GLY A 328 13.88 8.73 4.56
N VAL A 329 15.13 9.06 4.92
CA VAL A 329 16.03 8.12 5.62
C VAL A 329 15.46 7.70 6.97
N ILE A 330 14.94 8.65 7.75
CA ILE A 330 14.31 8.38 9.05
C ILE A 330 13.09 7.45 8.89
N VAL A 331 12.23 7.72 7.92
CA VAL A 331 11.05 6.90 7.60
C VAL A 331 11.46 5.51 7.12
N GLY A 332 12.52 5.41 6.31
CA GLY A 332 13.09 4.12 5.92
C GLY A 332 13.54 3.29 7.12
N ILE A 333 14.26 3.91 8.06
CA ILE A 333 14.68 3.25 9.31
C ILE A 333 13.47 2.85 10.16
N LEU A 334 12.44 3.70 10.26
CA LEU A 334 11.21 3.38 10.99
C LEU A 334 10.49 2.15 10.40
N HIS A 335 10.33 2.09 9.07
CA HIS A 335 9.80 0.90 8.40
C HIS A 335 10.69 -0.32 8.64
N GLY A 336 12.02 -0.17 8.65
CA GLY A 336 12.94 -1.26 8.99
C GLY A 336 12.76 -1.77 10.43
N ALA A 337 12.56 -0.87 11.38
CA ALA A 337 12.27 -1.22 12.78
C ALA A 337 10.90 -1.91 12.91
N ASP A 338 9.86 -1.41 12.22
CA ASP A 338 8.53 -2.03 12.22
C ASP A 338 8.55 -3.42 11.57
N ALA A 339 9.35 -3.61 10.52
CA ALA A 339 9.59 -4.93 9.91
C ALA A 339 10.21 -5.90 10.91
N TYR A 340 11.23 -5.46 11.67
CA TYR A 340 11.88 -6.29 12.69
C TYR A 340 10.93 -6.65 13.84
N ILE A 341 10.14 -5.70 14.34
CA ILE A 341 9.14 -5.94 15.39
C ILE A 341 8.07 -6.93 14.89
N SER A 342 7.59 -6.74 13.66
CA SER A 342 6.62 -7.64 13.02
C SER A 342 7.19 -9.05 12.86
N TYR A 343 8.45 -9.17 12.45
CA TYR A 343 9.14 -10.45 12.35
C TYR A 343 9.29 -11.16 13.70
N LYS A 344 9.67 -10.41 14.75
CA LYS A 344 9.77 -10.94 16.12
C LYS A 344 8.42 -11.48 16.59
N TYR A 345 7.34 -10.73 16.33
CA TYR A 345 5.98 -11.14 16.65
C TYR A 345 5.55 -12.40 15.88
N HIS A 346 5.87 -12.47 14.58
CA HIS A 346 5.58 -13.65 13.74
C HIS A 346 6.29 -14.92 14.25
N LYS A 347 7.55 -14.81 14.70
CA LYS A 347 8.29 -15.94 15.28
C LYS A 347 7.86 -16.30 16.71
N GLY A 348 6.96 -15.54 17.33
CA GLY A 348 6.51 -15.78 18.70
C GLY A 348 7.59 -15.54 19.78
N ILE A 349 8.69 -14.89 19.42
CA ILE A 349 9.75 -14.50 20.37
C ILE A 349 9.19 -13.28 21.12
N ARG A 350 8.80 -13.45 22.39
CA ARG A 350 8.25 -12.33 23.18
C ARG A 350 9.29 -11.28 23.48
#